data_AF-A0A3D2K3R5-F1
#
_entry.id   AF-A0A3D2K3R5-F1
#
_cell.length_a   1.000
_cell.length_b   1.000
_cell.length_c   1.000
_cell.angle_alpha   90.00
_cell.angle_beta   90.00
_cell.angle_gamma   90.00
#
_symmetry.space_group_name_H-M   'P 1'
#
loop_
_entity.id
_entity.type
_entity.pdbx_description
1 polymer ?
#
loop_
_entity_poly.entity_id
_entity_poly.type
_entity_poly.pdbx_seq_one_letter_code
_entity_poly.pdbx_strand_id
1 'polypeptide(L)' 'IDTNPVPIKTAVALQGHCTDELRLPLANLTKENNHILKTTLSEYGLI' A
#
# COMPACT_ATOMS: atom_id res chain seq x y z
N ILE A 1 10.55 -1.48 -0.92
CA ILE A 1 9.48 -0.46 -0.94
C ILE A 1 9.61 0.35 -2.24
N ASP A 2 8.49 0.63 -2.89
CA ASP A 2 8.40 1.28 -4.21
C ASP A 2 8.31 2.82 -4.11
N THR A 3 8.18 3.50 -5.24
CA THR A 3 8.08 4.95 -5.37
C THR A 3 6.74 5.51 -4.87
N ASN A 4 6.78 6.63 -4.14
CA ASN A 4 5.60 7.42 -3.82
C ASN A 4 4.91 7.86 -5.14
N PRO A 5 3.58 7.70 -5.32
CA PRO A 5 2.51 7.48 -4.33
C PRO A 5 2.01 6.03 -4.15
N VAL A 6 2.71 5.03 -4.67
CA VAL A 6 2.23 3.63 -4.64
C VAL A 6 2.07 3.11 -3.20
N PRO A 7 3.06 3.21 -2.28
CA PRO A 7 2.93 2.61 -0.96
C PRO A 7 1.84 3.25 -0.08
N ILE A 8 1.73 4.58 -0.12
CA ILE A 8 0.74 5.28 0.71
C ILE A 8 -0.68 5.03 0.22
N LYS A 9 -0.88 4.93 -1.11
CA LYS A 9 -2.20 4.61 -1.65
C LYS A 9 -2.63 3.21 -1.26
N THR A 10 -1.72 2.22 -1.32
CA THR A 10 -2.00 0.86 -0.86
C THR A 10 -2.33 0.84 0.64
N ALA A 11 -1.61 1.59 1.47
CA ALA A 11 -1.89 1.68 2.90
C ALA A 11 -3.30 2.23 3.21
N VAL A 12 -3.66 3.34 2.56
CA VAL A 12 -4.97 4.00 2.76
C VAL A 12 -6.12 3.16 2.17
N ALA A 13 -5.86 2.40 1.11
CA ALA A 13 -6.80 1.42 0.59
C ALA A 13 -7.00 0.24 1.55
N LEU A 14 -5.93 -0.27 2.17
CA LEU A 14 -6.01 -1.32 3.20
C LEU A 14 -6.79 -0.86 4.45
N GLN A 15 -6.77 0.43 4.76
CA GLN A 15 -7.58 1.04 5.82
C GLN A 15 -9.06 1.23 5.43
N GLY A 16 -9.45 0.92 4.19
CA GLY A 16 -10.83 1.07 3.72
C GLY A 16 -11.24 2.50 3.37
N HIS A 17 -10.29 3.44 3.27
CA HIS A 17 -10.57 4.83 2.94
C HIS A 17 -10.72 5.09 1.43
N CYS A 18 -10.13 4.25 0.57
CA CYS A 18 -10.22 4.37 -0.88
C CYS A 18 -10.02 3.02 -1.60
N THR A 19 -10.14 3.01 -2.92
CA THR A 19 -9.82 1.85 -3.76
C THR A 19 -8.32 1.74 -4.03
N ASP A 20 -7.82 0.53 -4.29
CA ASP A 20 -6.40 0.26 -4.58
C ASP A 20 -5.97 0.67 -6.00
N GLU A 21 -6.87 1.27 -6.78
CA GLU A 21 -6.64 1.53 -8.20
C GLU A 21 -5.53 2.55 -8.44
N LEU A 22 -4.46 2.14 -9.11
CA LEU A 22 -3.42 3.04 -9.59
C LEU A 22 -3.59 3.32 -11.08
N ARG A 23 -3.33 4.57 -11.49
CA ARG A 23 -3.30 4.96 -12.89
C ARG A 23 -1.88 4.85 -13.42
N LEU A 24 -1.76 4.40 -14.66
CA LEU A 24 -0.50 4.42 -15.38
C LEU A 24 0.11 5.84 -15.38
N PRO A 25 1.44 5.98 -15.27
CA PRO A 25 2.46 4.93 -15.38
C PRO A 25 2.74 4.13 -14.10
N LEU A 26 2.01 4.38 -13.00
CA LEU A 26 2.23 3.71 -11.72
C LEU A 26 1.62 2.30 -11.72
N ALA A 27 2.30 1.37 -11.06
CA ALA A 27 1.87 -0.01 -10.89
C ALA A 27 1.68 -0.36 -9.42
N ASN A 28 0.90 -1.40 -9.16
CA ASN A 28 0.68 -1.93 -7.81
C ASN A 28 1.97 -2.52 -7.21
N LEU A 29 2.05 -2.55 -5.88
CA LEU A 29 3.17 -3.17 -5.18
C LEU A 29 3.29 -4.66 -5.53
N THR A 30 4.54 -5.13 -5.61
CA THR A 30 4.83 -6.57 -5.62
C THR A 30 4.33 -7.24 -4.34
N LYS A 31 4.06 -8.56 -4.39
CA LYS A 31 3.56 -9.32 -3.23
C LYS A 31 4.45 -9.19 -2.00
N GLU A 32 5.77 -9.16 -2.19
CA GLU A 32 6.76 -9.00 -1.13
C GLU A 32 6.68 -7.60 -0.48
N ASN A 33 6.66 -6.54 -1.29
CA ASN A 33 6.53 -5.17 -0.78
C ASN A 33 5.19 -4.93 -0.09
N ASN A 34 4.11 -5.57 -0.57
CA ASN A 34 2.80 -5.50 0.07
C ASN A 34 2.80 -6.22 1.43
N HIS A 35 3.47 -7.37 1.54
CA HIS A 35 3.63 -8.05 2.83
C HIS A 35 4.40 -7.19 3.84
N ILE A 36 5.51 -6.59 3.43
CA ILE A 36 6.29 -5.67 4.28
C ILE A 36 5.40 -4.50 4.75
N LEU A 37 4.70 -3.84 3.82
CA LEU A 37 3.81 -2.71 4.14
C LEU A 37 2.72 -3.14 5.13
N LYS A 38 2.07 -4.28 4.91
CA LYS A 38 0.99 -4.78 5.77
C LYS A 38 1.51 -5.09 7.18
N THR A 39 2.64 -5.78 7.29
CA THR A 39 3.27 -6.10 8.58
C THR A 39 3.62 -4.81 9.33
N THR A 40 4.23 -3.83 8.66
CA THR A 40 4.54 -2.53 9.28
C THR A 40 3.26 -1.82 9.72
N LEU A 41 2.21 -1.74 8.89
CA LEU A 41 0.95 -1.09 9.30
C LEU A 41 0.30 -1.78 10.52
N SER A 42 0.32 -3.11 10.58
CA SER A 42 -0.20 -3.86 11.73
C SER A 42 0.65 -3.65 13.00
N GLU A 43 1.97 -3.58 12.90
CA GLU A 43 2.87 -3.30 14.04
C GLU A 43 2.58 -1.93 14.67
N TYR A 44 2.20 -0.95 13.86
CA TYR A 44 1.82 0.39 14.31
C TYR A 44 0.32 0.52 14.66
N GLY A 45 -0.47 -0.57 14.58
CA GLY A 45 -1.90 -0.55 14.90
C GLY A 45 -2.74 0.30 13.95
N LEU A 46 -2.29 0.46 12.70
CA LEU A 46 -2.95 1.27 11.68
C LEU A 46 -3.92 0.47 10.80
N ILE A 47 -3.87 -0.86 10.86
CA ILE A 47 -4.80 -1.83 10.26
C ILE A 47 -4.96 -3.06 11.15
#